data_AF-A0A7C6ELZ6-F1
#
_entry.id   AF-A0A7C6ELZ6-F1
#
_cell.length_a   1.000
_cell.length_b   1.000
_cell.length_c   1.000
_cell.angle_alpha   90.00
_cell.angle_beta   90.00
_cell.angle_gamma   90.00
#
_symmetry.space_group_name_H-M   'P 1'
#
loop_
_entity.id
_entity.type
_entity.pdbx_description
1 polymer ?
#
loop_
_entity_poly.entity_id
_entity_poly.type
_entity_poly.pdbx_seq_one_letter_code
_entity_poly.pdbx_strand_id
1 'polypeptide(L)'
;MSSRRRSFSERLASQLRSEKASTITIAILIVLTMALLSGAIYSMATDRPISIAFLQGGGMRVFLWDMRWQTHAETIVVFIYYALGAGGLLLYARAVSRPSDPRATKYMLFFSFLLVLLSFLGIYSGYLEKFTSPY
;
A
#
# COMPACT_ATOMS: atom_id res chain seq x y z
N MET A 1 12.27 -19.44 -46.16
CA MET A 1 12.02 -18.15 -45.45
C MET A 1 11.36 -18.30 -44.06
N SER A 2 11.31 -19.50 -43.47
CA SER A 2 10.57 -19.79 -42.21
C SER A 2 11.40 -19.79 -40.92
N SER A 3 12.73 -19.95 -40.98
CA SER A 3 13.59 -20.01 -39.77
C SER A 3 13.80 -18.66 -39.09
N ARG A 4 13.85 -17.56 -39.85
CA ARG A 4 14.09 -16.20 -39.35
C ARG A 4 12.94 -15.65 -38.50
N ARG A 5 11.70 -16.09 -38.76
CA ARG A 5 10.51 -15.66 -37.98
C ARG A 5 10.43 -16.34 -36.60
N ARG A 6 10.85 -17.62 -36.49
CA ARG A 6 10.89 -18.35 -35.20
C ARG A 6 11.86 -17.72 -34.20
N SER A 7 13.05 -17.33 -34.66
CA SER A 7 14.06 -16.64 -33.84
C SER A 7 13.57 -15.29 -33.31
N PHE A 8 12.75 -14.57 -34.07
CA PHE A 8 12.25 -13.25 -33.66
C PHE A 8 11.09 -13.37 -32.66
N SER A 9 10.17 -14.33 -32.88
CA SER A 9 9.09 -14.63 -31.94
C SER A 9 9.60 -15.14 -30.59
N GLU A 10 10.65 -15.97 -30.58
CA GLU A 10 11.25 -16.47 -29.34
C GLU A 10 11.93 -15.35 -28.54
N ARG A 11 12.63 -14.43 -29.22
CA ARG A 11 13.23 -13.25 -28.58
C ARG A 11 12.19 -12.29 -28.02
N LEU A 12 11.10 -12.05 -28.75
CA LEU A 12 9.98 -11.23 -28.28
C LEU A 12 9.30 -11.88 -27.07
N ALA A 13 9.06 -13.20 -27.11
CA ALA A 13 8.49 -13.94 -25.99
C ALA A 13 9.38 -13.91 -24.75
N SER A 14 10.71 -14.04 -24.92
CA SER A 14 11.65 -13.94 -23.80
C SER A 14 11.72 -12.54 -23.20
N GLN A 15 11.66 -11.49 -24.04
CA GLN A 15 11.65 -10.10 -23.57
C GLN A 15 10.35 -9.76 -22.83
N LEU A 16 9.19 -10.15 -23.38
CA LEU A 16 7.90 -9.98 -22.73
C LEU A 16 7.81 -10.75 -21.40
N ARG A 17 8.41 -11.94 -21.32
CA ARG A 17 8.50 -12.71 -20.07
C ARG A 17 9.37 -12.00 -19.03
N SER A 18 10.47 -11.39 -19.46
CA SER A 18 11.36 -10.62 -18.60
C SER A 18 10.70 -9.34 -18.05
N GLU A 19 9.97 -8.61 -18.89
CA GLU A 19 9.24 -7.40 -18.45
C GLU A 19 8.11 -7.73 -17.47
N LYS A 20 7.34 -8.79 -17.74
CA LYS A 20 6.30 -9.27 -16.82
C LYS A 20 6.88 -9.74 -15.49
N ALA A 21 7.98 -10.50 -15.53
CA ALA A 21 8.67 -10.94 -14.33
C ALA A 21 9.17 -9.74 -13.50
N SER A 22 9.83 -8.77 -14.14
CA SER A 22 10.28 -7.54 -13.48
C SER A 22 9.12 -6.77 -12.83
N THR A 23 8.00 -6.61 -13.54
CA THR A 23 6.81 -5.94 -13.01
C THR A 23 6.25 -6.65 -11.77
N ILE A 24 6.17 -7.98 -11.80
CA ILE A 24 5.71 -8.78 -10.66
C ILE A 24 6.69 -8.64 -9.48
N THR A 25 7.99 -8.70 -9.73
CA THR A 25 9.02 -8.51 -8.69
C THR A 25 8.90 -7.14 -8.03
N ILE A 26 8.72 -6.08 -8.81
CA ILE A 26 8.52 -4.72 -8.27
C ILE A 26 7.24 -4.65 -7.43
N ALA A 27 6.14 -5.25 -7.90
CA ALA A 27 4.88 -5.28 -7.14
C ALA A 27 5.06 -6.01 -5.80
N ILE A 28 5.75 -7.15 -5.77
CA ILE A 28 6.07 -7.89 -4.55
C ILE A 28 6.92 -7.03 -3.60
N LEU A 29 7.95 -6.36 -4.12
CA LEU A 29 8.81 -5.48 -3.32
C LEU A 29 8.03 -4.33 -2.70
N ILE A 30 7.11 -3.71 -3.44
CA ILE A 30 6.23 -2.66 -2.92
C ILE A 30 5.37 -3.20 -1.77
N VAL A 31 4.70 -4.35 -1.97
CA VAL A 31 3.87 -4.98 -0.93
C VAL A 31 4.67 -5.35 0.31
N LEU A 32 5.84 -5.95 0.13
CA LEU A 32 6.72 -6.33 1.23
C LEU A 32 7.21 -5.11 2.00
N THR A 33 7.60 -4.05 1.30
CA THR A 33 8.03 -2.79 1.93
C THR A 33 6.89 -2.18 2.75
N MET A 34 5.67 -2.11 2.21
CA MET A 34 4.52 -1.60 2.94
C MET A 34 4.20 -2.43 4.19
N ALA A 35 4.26 -3.76 4.09
CA ALA A 35 4.01 -4.65 5.24
C ALA A 35 5.06 -4.50 6.35
N LEU A 36 6.34 -4.36 5.98
CA LEU A 36 7.41 -4.15 6.96
C LEU A 36 7.26 -2.78 7.64
N LEU A 37 7.02 -1.72 6.86
CA LEU A 37 6.84 -0.36 7.39
C LEU A 37 5.57 -0.21 8.23
N SER A 38 4.53 -0.99 7.95
CA SER A 38 3.30 -0.92 8.73
C SER A 38 3.41 -1.54 10.12
N GLY A 39 4.52 -2.19 10.47
CA GLY A 39 4.76 -2.80 11.79
C GLY A 39 4.55 -4.31 11.85
N ALA A 40 4.56 -5.01 10.70
CA ALA A 40 4.46 -6.47 10.68
C ALA A 40 5.57 -7.14 11.52
N ILE A 41 6.78 -6.57 11.55
CA ILE A 41 7.89 -7.07 12.36
C ILE A 41 7.52 -7.04 13.85
N TYR A 42 7.01 -5.91 14.35
CA TYR A 42 6.58 -5.78 15.74
C TYR A 42 5.49 -6.81 16.07
N SER A 43 4.49 -6.92 15.19
CA SER A 43 3.40 -7.89 15.33
C SER A 43 3.89 -9.34 15.43
N MET A 44 4.94 -9.70 14.69
CA MET A 44 5.47 -11.08 14.70
C MET A 44 6.45 -11.35 15.85
N ALA A 45 7.18 -10.32 16.30
CA ALA A 45 8.27 -10.47 17.27
C ALA A 45 7.86 -10.16 18.72
N THR A 46 6.69 -9.57 18.95
CA THR A 46 6.26 -9.21 20.31
C THR A 46 5.79 -10.42 21.12
N ASP A 47 6.27 -10.54 22.36
CA ASP A 47 5.82 -11.57 23.31
C ASP A 47 4.45 -11.25 23.93
N ARG A 48 3.93 -10.03 23.71
CA ARG A 48 2.66 -9.56 24.26
C ARG A 48 1.78 -8.96 23.15
N PRO A 49 1.20 -9.80 22.28
CA PRO A 49 0.37 -9.34 21.18
C PRO A 49 -0.91 -8.69 21.71
N ILE A 50 -1.18 -7.46 21.25
CA ILE A 50 -2.45 -6.78 21.49
C ILE A 50 -3.19 -6.72 20.17
N SER A 51 -4.30 -7.43 20.05
CA SER A 51 -5.09 -7.41 18.81
C SER A 51 -5.77 -6.04 18.62
N ILE A 52 -6.51 -5.61 19.64
CA ILE A 52 -7.28 -4.35 19.74
C ILE A 52 -7.35 -3.95 21.22
N ALA A 53 -7.38 -2.64 21.52
CA ALA A 53 -7.56 -2.15 22.89
C ALA A 53 -9.03 -1.80 23.17
N PHE A 54 -9.56 -2.29 24.30
CA PHE A 54 -10.87 -1.92 24.82
C PHE A 54 -10.71 -0.93 25.98
N LEU A 55 -11.39 0.21 25.89
CA LEU A 55 -11.39 1.28 26.89
C LEU A 55 -12.46 1.04 27.94
N GLN A 56 -12.25 1.60 29.14
CA GLN A 56 -13.31 1.69 30.14
C GLN A 56 -14.48 2.50 29.57
N GLY A 57 -15.70 1.96 29.69
CA GLY A 57 -16.89 2.51 29.03
C GLY A 57 -17.24 1.85 27.68
N GLY A 58 -16.53 0.78 27.29
CA GLY A 58 -16.89 -0.04 26.11
C GLY A 58 -16.41 0.50 24.77
N GLY A 59 -15.61 1.57 24.77
CA GLY A 59 -14.98 2.09 23.55
C GLY A 59 -13.92 1.13 23.02
N MET A 60 -13.82 1.01 21.69
CA MET A 60 -12.77 0.25 21.02
C MET A 60 -11.76 1.22 20.40
N ARG A 61 -10.47 0.98 20.57
CA ARG A 61 -9.41 1.79 19.97
C ARG A 61 -8.43 0.92 19.19
N VAL A 62 -8.13 1.37 17.98
CA VAL A 62 -7.18 0.72 17.07
C VAL A 62 -5.75 1.17 17.38
N PHE A 63 -5.52 2.49 17.47
CA PHE A 63 -4.22 3.07 17.76
C PHE A 63 -4.01 3.22 19.27
N LEU A 64 -2.98 2.59 19.83
CA LEU A 64 -2.63 2.79 21.25
C LEU A 64 -1.98 4.16 21.47
N TRP A 65 -2.24 4.81 22.60
CA TRP A 65 -1.66 6.12 22.96
C TRP A 65 -0.19 6.04 23.41
N ASP A 66 0.38 4.85 23.52
CA ASP A 66 1.81 4.65 23.78
C ASP A 66 2.52 4.37 22.47
N MET A 67 3.55 5.17 22.16
CA MET A 67 4.34 5.06 20.93
C MET A 67 5.15 3.74 20.87
N ARG A 68 5.41 3.12 22.02
CA ARG A 68 6.18 1.86 22.10
C ARG A 68 5.33 0.64 21.77
N TRP A 69 4.01 0.77 21.86
CA TRP A 69 3.08 -0.33 21.65
C TRP A 69 2.34 -0.18 20.33
N GLN A 70 2.19 -1.29 19.63
CA GLN A 70 1.47 -1.36 18.39
C GLN A 70 0.49 -2.55 18.42
N THR A 71 -0.76 -2.31 18.02
CA THR A 71 -1.75 -3.38 17.91
C THR A 71 -1.69 -4.07 16.55
N HIS A 72 -2.21 -5.30 16.45
CA HIS A 72 -2.38 -5.95 15.15
C HIS A 72 -3.35 -5.18 14.27
N ALA A 73 -4.44 -4.64 14.84
CA ALA A 73 -5.37 -3.80 14.10
C ALA A 73 -4.69 -2.53 13.56
N GLU A 74 -3.85 -1.87 14.35
CA GLU A 74 -3.06 -0.72 13.92
C GLU A 74 -2.14 -1.09 12.74
N THR A 75 -1.46 -2.22 12.82
CA THR A 75 -0.60 -2.73 11.74
C THR A 75 -1.38 -2.91 10.42
N ILE A 76 -2.58 -3.51 10.49
CA ILE A 76 -3.43 -3.75 9.32
C ILE A 76 -3.96 -2.42 8.76
N VAL A 77 -4.44 -1.52 9.63
CA VAL A 77 -5.00 -0.24 9.21
C VAL A 77 -3.94 0.64 8.55
N VAL A 78 -2.73 0.73 9.13
CA VAL A 78 -1.60 1.45 8.53
C VAL A 78 -1.21 0.84 7.19
N PHE A 79 -1.18 -0.49 7.07
CA PHE A 79 -0.92 -1.16 5.79
C PHE A 79 -1.94 -0.78 4.72
N ILE A 80 -3.23 -0.75 5.06
CA ILE A 80 -4.30 -0.34 4.13
C ILE A 80 -4.09 1.11 3.69
N TYR A 81 -3.78 2.02 4.60
CA TYR A 81 -3.50 3.40 4.21
C TYR A 81 -2.26 3.53 3.32
N TYR A 82 -1.19 2.75 3.56
CA TYR A 82 -0.05 2.70 2.65
C TYR A 82 -0.42 2.15 1.27
N ALA A 83 -1.25 1.11 1.20
CA ALA A 83 -1.74 0.56 -0.06
C ALA A 83 -2.59 1.58 -0.85
N LEU A 84 -3.44 2.35 -0.17
CA LEU A 84 -4.20 3.44 -0.78
C LEU A 84 -3.26 4.53 -1.33
N GLY A 85 -2.29 4.96 -0.54
CA GLY A 85 -1.32 5.99 -0.95
C GLY A 85 -0.47 5.54 -2.14
N ALA A 86 0.11 4.34 -2.06
CA ALA A 86 0.90 3.75 -3.14
C ALA A 86 0.06 3.52 -4.41
N GLY A 87 -1.15 2.98 -4.26
CA GLY A 87 -2.10 2.79 -5.36
C GLY A 87 -2.49 4.12 -6.02
N GLY A 88 -2.74 5.16 -5.22
CA GLY A 88 -3.00 6.51 -5.70
C GLY A 88 -1.82 7.08 -6.50
N LEU A 89 -0.59 6.94 -6.03
CA LEU A 89 0.62 7.38 -6.74
C LEU A 89 0.89 6.59 -8.03
N LEU A 90 0.67 5.27 -8.02
CA LEU A 90 0.79 4.44 -9.22
C LEU A 90 -0.26 4.83 -10.27
N LEU A 91 -1.49 5.13 -9.83
CA LEU A 91 -2.55 5.60 -10.71
C LEU A 91 -2.22 6.98 -11.29
N TYR A 92 -1.65 7.88 -10.49
CA TYR A 92 -1.13 9.19 -10.94
C TYR A 92 -0.07 9.01 -12.02
N ALA A 93 0.96 8.22 -11.73
CA ALA A 93 2.08 7.98 -12.63
C ALA A 93 1.57 7.40 -13.97
N ARG A 94 0.64 6.46 -13.92
CA ARG A 94 0.01 5.91 -15.12
C ARG A 94 -0.77 6.97 -15.91
N ALA A 95 -1.55 7.81 -15.23
CA ALA A 95 -2.36 8.85 -15.87
C ALA A 95 -1.50 9.89 -16.60
N VAL A 96 -0.35 10.25 -16.05
CA VAL A 96 0.56 11.25 -16.62
C VAL A 96 1.49 10.65 -17.69
N SER A 97 2.03 9.46 -17.47
CA SER A 97 3.01 8.85 -18.39
C SER A 97 2.38 8.20 -19.62
N ARG A 98 1.15 7.71 -19.52
CA ARG A 98 0.42 7.09 -20.64
C ARG A 98 -1.01 7.61 -20.69
N PRO A 99 -1.21 8.88 -21.07
CA PRO A 99 -2.54 9.46 -21.16
C PRO A 99 -3.41 8.60 -22.07
N SER A 100 -4.49 8.08 -21.50
CA SER A 100 -5.53 7.39 -22.26
C SER A 100 -6.54 8.44 -22.74
N ASP A 101 -7.74 8.01 -23.15
CA ASP A 101 -8.82 8.93 -23.51
C ASP A 101 -8.95 10.06 -22.47
N PRO A 102 -9.20 11.32 -22.90
CA PRO A 102 -9.21 12.48 -21.99
C PRO A 102 -10.14 12.31 -20.78
N ARG A 103 -11.27 11.61 -20.98
CA ARG A 103 -12.21 11.27 -19.91
C ARG A 103 -11.61 10.29 -18.90
N ALA A 104 -10.98 9.22 -19.38
CA ALA A 104 -10.34 8.22 -18.53
C ALA A 104 -9.20 8.84 -17.71
N THR A 105 -8.34 9.65 -18.35
CA THR A 105 -7.24 10.34 -17.67
C THR A 105 -7.76 11.29 -16.58
N LYS A 106 -8.85 12.03 -16.83
CA LYS A 106 -9.51 12.87 -15.82
C LYS A 106 -9.96 12.07 -14.60
N TYR A 107 -10.64 10.94 -14.80
CA TYR A 107 -11.09 10.10 -13.69
C TYR A 107 -9.90 9.47 -12.95
N MET A 108 -8.87 9.02 -13.65
CA MET A 108 -7.67 8.46 -13.02
C MET A 108 -6.97 9.48 -12.12
N LEU A 109 -6.83 10.73 -12.57
CA LEU A 109 -6.25 11.80 -11.75
C LEU A 109 -7.13 12.13 -10.53
N PHE A 110 -8.45 12.17 -10.70
CA PHE A 110 -9.38 12.41 -9.59
C PHE A 110 -9.31 11.30 -8.53
N PHE A 111 -9.37 10.04 -8.95
CA PHE A 111 -9.27 8.91 -8.02
C PHE A 111 -7.88 8.80 -7.39
N SER A 112 -6.83 9.11 -8.16
CA SER A 112 -5.48 9.15 -7.63
C SER A 112 -5.35 10.15 -6.49
N PHE A 113 -5.83 11.37 -6.70
CA PHE A 113 -5.88 12.41 -5.67
C PHE A 113 -6.68 11.94 -4.46
N LEU A 114 -7.87 11.36 -4.67
CA LEU A 114 -8.73 10.89 -3.59
C LEU A 114 -8.05 9.81 -2.75
N LEU A 115 -7.39 8.83 -3.38
CA LEU A 115 -6.69 7.74 -2.69
C LEU A 115 -5.52 8.26 -1.84
N VAL A 116 -4.73 9.19 -2.38
CA VAL A 116 -3.63 9.83 -1.64
C VAL A 116 -4.17 10.66 -0.48
N LEU A 117 -5.25 11.42 -0.69
CA LEU A 117 -5.88 12.23 0.35
C LEU A 117 -6.42 11.35 1.49
N LEU A 118 -7.12 10.26 1.18
CA LEU A 118 -7.64 9.33 2.18
C LEU A 118 -6.51 8.63 2.95
N SER A 119 -5.44 8.26 2.27
CA SER A 119 -4.23 7.71 2.89
C SER A 119 -3.63 8.71 3.89
N PHE A 120 -3.44 9.96 3.46
CA PHE A 120 -2.92 11.03 4.32
C PHE A 120 -3.80 11.27 5.54
N LEU A 121 -5.11 11.47 5.34
CA LEU A 121 -6.05 11.75 6.43
C LEU A 121 -6.08 10.60 7.46
N GLY A 122 -6.06 9.35 6.99
CA GLY A 122 -6.07 8.18 7.86
C GLY A 122 -4.80 7.99 8.68
N ILE A 123 -3.63 8.21 8.06
CA ILE A 123 -2.34 8.15 8.77
C ILE A 123 -2.25 9.30 9.77
N TYR A 124 -2.66 10.50 9.36
CA TYR A 124 -2.63 11.68 10.21
C TYR A 124 -3.58 11.54 11.41
N SER A 125 -4.79 11.03 11.21
CA SER A 125 -5.72 10.77 12.31
C SER A 125 -5.18 9.71 13.27
N GLY A 126 -4.65 8.59 12.76
CA GLY A 126 -4.03 7.55 13.59
C GLY A 126 -2.81 8.06 14.37
N TYR A 127 -2.02 8.94 13.76
CA TYR A 127 -0.93 9.64 14.43
C TYR A 127 -1.44 10.52 15.57
N LEU A 128 -2.49 11.31 15.37
CA LEU A 128 -3.07 12.13 16.45
C LEU A 128 -3.64 11.29 17.59
N GLU A 129 -4.26 10.14 17.29
CA GLU A 129 -4.76 9.21 18.30
C GLU A 129 -3.65 8.69 19.23
N LYS A 130 -2.41 8.56 18.71
CA LYS A 130 -1.23 8.20 19.52
C LYS A 130 -0.88 9.23 20.57
N PHE A 131 -1.19 10.51 20.36
CA PHE A 131 -0.91 11.57 21.34
C PHE A 131 -2.11 11.91 22.23
N THR A 132 -3.26 11.29 21.99
CA THR A 132 -4.48 11.57 22.73
C THR A 132 -4.69 10.52 23.81
N SER A 133 -4.30 10.85 25.04
CA SER A 133 -4.56 10.01 26.22
C SER A 133 -6.07 9.81 26.41
N PRO A 134 -6.52 8.59 26.76
CA PRO A 134 -7.93 8.32 27.09
C PRO A 134 -8.35 8.79 28.49
N TYR A 135 -7.50 9.53 29.20
CA TYR A 135 -7.73 10.05 30.56
C TYR A 135 -7.80 11.56 30.56
#